data_AF-A0A520QLQ5-F1
#
_entry.id   AF-A0A520QLQ5-F1
#
_cell.length_a   1.000
_cell.length_b   1.000
_cell.length_c   1.000
_cell.angle_alpha   90.00
_cell.angle_beta   90.00
_cell.angle_gamma   90.00
#
_symmetry.space_group_name_H-M   'P 1'
#
loop_
_entity.id
_entity.type
_entity.pdbx_description
1 polymer ?
#
loop_
_entity_poly.entity_id
_entity_poly.type
_entity_poly.pdbx_seq_one_letter_code
_entity_poly.pdbx_strand_id
1 'polypeptide(L)'
;MSSAKRPKAILWLTIVAAPGALAIETALRKLLFPAEFEEVREFLEPTLTPFGWGLAAFAALGAALGLVVQRHVANRRLARLPDDATVDQRYREIFAVFLLTTAVPQIPALLSTFVFMFGASIWTVSTAIAFCSVGVVAQALRVPAMAENP
;
A
#
# COMPACT_ATOMS: atom_id res chain seq x y z
N MET A 1 16.89 -21.89 -3.41
CA MET A 1 16.42 -20.73 -4.22
C MET A 1 17.34 -19.55 -3.97
N SER A 2 18.03 -19.05 -5.00
CA SER A 2 19.05 -17.99 -4.90
C SER A 2 18.53 -16.73 -4.18
N SER A 3 19.33 -16.21 -3.24
CA SER A 3 19.05 -15.03 -2.40
C SER A 3 18.63 -13.79 -3.20
N ALA A 4 19.00 -13.68 -4.47
CA ALA A 4 18.64 -12.56 -5.34
C ALA A 4 17.18 -12.58 -5.84
N LYS A 5 16.52 -13.74 -5.86
CA LYS A 5 15.12 -13.86 -6.33
C LYS A 5 14.09 -13.46 -5.26
N ARG A 6 14.44 -13.61 -3.98
CA ARG A 6 13.56 -13.30 -2.83
C ARG A 6 13.15 -11.82 -2.74
N PRO A 7 14.04 -10.83 -2.86
CA PRO A 7 13.65 -9.42 -2.74
C PRO A 7 12.68 -8.99 -3.85
N LYS A 8 12.86 -9.47 -5.09
CA LYS A 8 11.97 -9.15 -6.21
C LYS A 8 10.56 -9.72 -6.03
N ALA A 9 10.45 -10.96 -5.52
CA ALA A 9 9.14 -11.57 -5.25
C ALA A 9 8.37 -10.80 -4.16
N ILE A 10 9.04 -10.44 -3.07
CA ILE A 10 8.44 -9.66 -1.98
C ILE A 10 8.03 -8.26 -2.46
N LEU A 11 8.86 -7.61 -3.28
CA LEU A 11 8.53 -6.33 -3.89
C LEU A 11 7.24 -6.39 -4.70
N TRP A 12 7.14 -7.37 -5.60
CA TRP A 12 5.94 -7.57 -6.41
C TRP A 12 4.72 -7.88 -5.56
N LEU A 13 4.86 -8.78 -4.58
CA LEU A 13 3.80 -9.07 -3.62
C LEU A 13 3.31 -7.82 -2.90
N THR A 14 4.22 -6.93 -2.49
CA THR A 14 3.88 -5.67 -1.81
C THR A 14 3.12 -4.71 -2.73
N ILE A 15 3.52 -4.63 -4.00
CA ILE A 15 2.86 -3.77 -5.01
C ILE A 15 1.44 -4.26 -5.30
N VAL A 16 1.26 -5.58 -5.46
CA VAL A 16 -0.05 -6.15 -5.85
C VAL A 16 -0.95 -6.45 -4.66
N ALA A 17 -0.48 -6.30 -3.42
CA ALA A 17 -1.23 -6.65 -2.21
C ALA A 17 -2.59 -5.95 -2.12
N ALA A 18 -2.63 -4.62 -2.27
CA ALA A 18 -3.87 -3.87 -2.16
C ALA A 18 -4.86 -4.13 -3.32
N PRO A 19 -4.45 -4.11 -4.61
CA PRO A 19 -5.32 -4.53 -5.71
C PRO A 19 -5.80 -5.99 -5.57
N GLY A 20 -4.90 -6.89 -5.16
CA GLY A 20 -5.21 -8.29 -4.94
C GLY A 20 -6.23 -8.50 -3.83
N ALA A 21 -6.12 -7.75 -2.72
CA ALA A 21 -7.07 -7.77 -1.63
C ALA A 21 -8.48 -7.36 -2.10
N LEU A 22 -8.61 -6.28 -2.89
CA LEU A 22 -9.90 -5.88 -3.46
C LEU A 22 -10.48 -6.93 -4.40
N ALA A 23 -9.66 -7.54 -5.25
CA ALA A 23 -10.12 -8.59 -6.16
C ALA A 23 -10.65 -9.81 -5.39
N ILE A 24 -9.91 -10.25 -4.36
CA ILE A 24 -10.30 -11.36 -3.48
C ILE A 24 -11.57 -11.01 -2.72
N GLU A 25 -11.63 -9.81 -2.13
CA GLU A 25 -12.78 -9.32 -1.37
C GLU A 25 -14.04 -9.24 -2.25
N THR A 26 -13.92 -8.74 -3.47
CA THR A 26 -15.03 -8.70 -4.45
C THR A 26 -15.50 -10.10 -4.83
N ALA A 27 -14.58 -11.05 -5.04
CA ALA A 27 -14.92 -12.43 -5.37
C ALA A 27 -15.61 -13.16 -4.21
N LEU A 28 -15.06 -13.02 -3.00
CA LEU A 28 -15.64 -13.59 -1.78
C LEU A 28 -17.02 -13.02 -1.50
N ARG A 29 -17.22 -11.72 -1.70
CA ARG A 29 -18.53 -11.08 -1.53
C ARG A 29 -19.57 -11.68 -2.47
N LYS A 30 -19.24 -11.81 -3.75
CA LYS A 30 -20.15 -12.39 -4.75
C LYS A 30 -20.50 -13.85 -4.44
N LEU A 31 -19.59 -14.59 -3.79
CA LEU A 31 -19.80 -16.00 -3.46
C LEU A 31 -20.56 -16.20 -2.14
N LEU A 32 -20.29 -15.36 -1.13
CA LEU A 32 -20.72 -15.58 0.25
C LEU A 32 -21.93 -14.73 0.66
N PHE A 33 -22.16 -13.58 0.02
CA PHE A 33 -23.21 -12.66 0.47
C PHE A 33 -24.56 -12.97 -0.20
N PRO A 34 -25.63 -13.17 0.60
CA PRO A 34 -26.99 -13.31 0.09
C PRO A 34 -27.47 -12.05 -0.64
N ALA A 35 -28.47 -12.18 -1.50
CA ALA A 35 -29.02 -11.05 -2.26
C ALA A 35 -29.61 -9.96 -1.35
N GLU A 36 -30.18 -10.35 -0.21
CA GLU A 36 -30.75 -9.46 0.80
C GLU A 36 -29.69 -8.55 1.44
N PHE A 37 -28.42 -8.97 1.41
CA PHE A 37 -27.32 -8.15 1.91
C PHE A 37 -27.07 -6.94 1.00
N GLU A 38 -27.40 -7.03 -0.29
CA GLU A 38 -27.22 -5.91 -1.22
C GLU A 38 -28.19 -4.78 -0.91
N GLU A 39 -29.42 -5.07 -0.48
CA GLU A 39 -30.39 -4.06 -0.04
C GLU A 39 -29.88 -3.26 1.17
N VAL A 40 -29.26 -3.94 2.13
CA VAL A 40 -28.64 -3.29 3.30
C VAL A 40 -27.46 -2.41 2.86
N ARG A 41 -26.68 -2.85 1.88
CA ARG A 41 -25.55 -2.09 1.34
C ARG A 41 -26.01 -0.84 0.60
N GLU A 42 -27.02 -0.95 -0.26
CA GLU A 42 -27.63 0.18 -0.96
C GLU A 42 -28.18 1.20 0.05
N PHE A 43 -28.80 0.73 1.14
CA PHE A 43 -29.26 1.61 2.22
C PHE A 43 -28.10 2.34 2.94
N LEU A 44 -26.98 1.66 3.17
CA LEU A 44 -25.80 2.22 3.84
C LEU A 44 -24.91 3.07 2.90
N GLU A 45 -24.99 2.90 1.58
CA GLU A 45 -24.12 3.53 0.60
C GLU A 45 -24.04 5.06 0.76
N PRO A 46 -25.14 5.82 0.90
CA PRO A 46 -25.07 7.28 1.04
C PRO A 46 -24.34 7.72 2.32
N THR A 47 -24.42 6.90 3.37
CA THR A 47 -23.79 7.19 4.67
C THR A 47 -22.31 6.82 4.64
N LEU A 48 -21.94 5.69 4.03
CA LEU A 48 -20.57 5.18 4.01
C LEU A 48 -19.69 5.79 2.91
N THR A 49 -20.28 6.22 1.80
CA THR A 49 -19.53 6.80 0.67
C THR A 49 -18.69 8.03 1.04
N PRO A 50 -19.17 8.99 1.87
CA PRO A 50 -18.33 10.07 2.38
C PRO A 50 -17.10 9.59 3.16
N PHE A 51 -17.25 8.55 3.99
CA PHE A 51 -16.11 7.94 4.70
C PHE A 51 -15.13 7.28 3.73
N GLY A 52 -15.64 6.62 2.69
CA GLY A 52 -14.83 6.07 1.60
C GLY A 52 -13.96 7.15 0.93
N TRP A 53 -14.53 8.32 0.62
CA TRP A 53 -13.78 9.45 0.07
C TRP A 53 -12.77 10.02 1.06
N GLY A 54 -13.11 10.09 2.34
CA GLY A 54 -12.16 10.45 3.40
C GLY A 54 -10.95 9.51 3.41
N LEU A 55 -11.18 8.20 3.34
CA LEU A 55 -10.11 7.20 3.27
C LEU A 55 -9.29 7.29 1.98
N ALA A 56 -9.92 7.60 0.84
CA ALA A 56 -9.21 7.85 -0.41
C ALA A 56 -8.27 9.07 -0.30
N ALA A 57 -8.74 10.16 0.31
CA ALA A 57 -7.91 11.33 0.60
C ALA A 57 -6.77 10.99 1.56
N PHE A 58 -7.03 10.22 2.62
CA PHE A 58 -5.99 9.73 3.52
C PHE A 58 -4.99 8.79 2.83
N ALA A 59 -5.41 7.98 1.87
CA ALA A 59 -4.52 7.14 1.07
C ALA A 59 -3.60 8.01 0.18
N ALA A 60 -4.12 9.07 -0.43
CA ALA A 60 -3.32 10.03 -1.19
C ALA A 60 -2.29 10.74 -0.29
N LEU A 61 -2.72 11.24 0.86
CA LEU A 61 -1.83 11.85 1.85
C LEU A 61 -0.80 10.86 2.39
N GLY A 62 -1.22 9.63 2.68
CA GLY A 62 -0.36 8.54 3.13
C GLY A 62 0.66 8.13 2.07
N ALA A 63 0.31 8.18 0.79
CA ALA A 63 1.26 7.95 -0.31
C ALA A 63 2.34 9.04 -0.35
N ALA A 64 1.95 10.31 -0.25
CA ALA A 64 2.89 11.42 -0.21
C ALA A 64 3.76 11.40 1.06
N LEU A 65 3.17 11.21 2.22
CA LEU A 65 3.87 11.10 3.50
C LEU A 65 4.80 9.89 3.52
N GLY A 66 4.38 8.74 2.98
CA GLY A 66 5.20 7.54 2.87
C GLY A 66 6.50 7.79 2.13
N LEU A 67 6.49 8.60 1.06
CA LEU A 67 7.69 8.98 0.32
C LEU A 67 8.64 9.87 1.14
N VAL A 68 8.10 10.79 1.94
CA VAL A 68 8.88 11.69 2.81
C VAL A 68 9.48 10.89 3.97
N VAL A 69 8.67 10.07 4.62
CA VAL A 69 9.07 9.20 5.73
C VAL A 69 10.11 8.19 5.27
N GLN A 70 9.93 7.54 4.12
CA GLN A 70 10.91 6.62 3.54
C GLN A 70 12.26 7.31 3.37
N ARG A 71 12.30 8.49 2.75
CA ARG A 71 13.55 9.25 2.57
C ARG A 71 14.19 9.59 3.92
N HIS A 72 13.41 10.12 4.86
CA HIS A 72 13.91 10.53 6.17
C HIS A 72 14.48 9.35 6.98
N VAL A 73 13.77 8.22 7.01
CA VAL A 73 14.19 7.02 7.73
C VAL A 73 15.36 6.35 7.02
N ALA A 74 15.35 6.28 5.68
CA ALA A 74 16.45 5.73 4.90
C ALA A 74 17.75 6.52 5.14
N ASN A 75 17.72 7.85 5.05
CA ASN A 75 18.89 8.68 5.31
C ASN A 75 19.45 8.47 6.73
N ARG A 76 18.56 8.36 7.74
CA ARG A 76 18.97 8.06 9.12
C ARG A 76 19.56 6.67 9.29
N ARG A 77 19.11 5.68 8.51
CA ARG A 77 19.62 4.29 8.56
C ARG A 77 20.95 4.18 7.82
N LEU A 78 21.07 4.80 6.66
CA LEU A 78 22.30 4.84 5.87
C LEU A 78 23.42 5.56 6.62
N ALA A 79 23.14 6.66 7.33
CA ALA A 79 24.11 7.36 8.15
C ALA A 79 24.66 6.56 9.35
N ARG A 80 24.06 5.38 9.66
CA ARG A 80 24.54 4.47 10.71
C ARG A 80 25.37 3.32 10.16
N LEU A 81 25.47 3.19 8.83
CA LEU A 81 26.30 2.16 8.22
C LEU A 81 27.78 2.59 8.24
N PRO A 82 28.71 1.62 8.27
CA PRO A 82 30.12 1.87 8.04
C PRO A 82 30.37 2.57 6.69
N ASP A 83 31.41 3.40 6.59
CA ASP A 83 31.75 4.14 5.37
C ASP A 83 32.07 3.21 4.19
N ASP A 84 32.57 2.00 4.47
CA ASP A 84 32.89 0.95 3.50
C ASP A 84 31.72 0.02 3.18
N ALA A 85 30.50 0.34 3.65
CA ALA A 85 29.32 -0.47 3.41
C ALA A 85 29.05 -0.66 1.91
N THR A 86 28.83 -1.90 1.50
CA THR A 86 28.59 -2.25 0.10
C THR A 86 27.21 -1.81 -0.39
N VAL A 87 27.04 -1.67 -1.70
CA VAL A 87 25.75 -1.33 -2.32
C VAL A 87 24.66 -2.35 -1.92
N ASP A 88 25.01 -3.63 -1.82
CA ASP A 88 24.08 -4.69 -1.39
C ASP A 88 23.61 -4.52 0.06
N GLN A 89 24.50 -4.09 0.96
CA GLN A 89 24.13 -3.82 2.36
C GLN A 89 23.17 -2.62 2.45
N ARG A 90 23.48 -1.54 1.71
CA ARG A 90 22.62 -0.35 1.62
C ARG A 90 21.25 -0.72 1.04
N TYR A 91 21.21 -1.53 -0.01
CA TYR A 91 19.97 -2.01 -0.62
C TYR A 91 19.10 -2.78 0.37
N ARG A 92 19.69 -3.69 1.17
CA ARG A 92 18.94 -4.45 2.18
C ARG A 92 18.31 -3.55 3.24
N GLU A 93 19.05 -2.56 3.74
CA GLU A 93 18.52 -1.58 4.71
C GLU A 93 17.38 -0.75 4.11
N ILE A 94 17.57 -0.19 2.92
CA ILE A 94 16.53 0.62 2.27
C ILE A 94 15.31 -0.24 1.90
N PHE A 95 15.52 -1.49 1.49
CA PHE A 95 14.43 -2.43 1.23
C PHE A 95 13.62 -2.72 2.51
N ALA A 96 14.28 -2.89 3.65
CA ALA A 96 13.59 -3.04 4.94
C ALA A 96 12.81 -1.77 5.31
N VAL A 97 13.38 -0.58 5.07
CA VAL A 97 12.68 0.70 5.26
C VAL A 97 11.46 0.78 4.35
N PHE A 98 11.59 0.42 3.08
CA PHE A 98 10.47 0.35 2.13
C PHE A 98 9.34 -0.55 2.63
N LEU A 99 9.64 -1.76 3.08
CA LEU A 99 8.62 -2.68 3.61
C LEU A 99 7.89 -2.07 4.81
N LEU A 100 8.58 -1.29 5.64
CA LEU A 100 7.97 -0.60 6.78
C LEU A 100 7.10 0.60 6.34
N THR A 101 7.60 1.44 5.43
CA THR A 101 6.93 2.70 5.07
C THR A 101 5.78 2.53 4.09
N THR A 102 5.74 1.41 3.36
CA THR A 102 4.60 1.05 2.51
C THR A 102 3.31 0.78 3.30
N ALA A 103 3.40 0.49 4.60
CA ALA A 103 2.23 0.39 5.47
C ALA A 103 1.44 1.71 5.55
N VAL A 104 2.10 2.87 5.42
CA VAL A 104 1.48 4.19 5.56
C VAL A 104 0.34 4.42 4.55
N PRO A 105 0.55 4.24 3.23
CA PRO A 105 -0.56 4.29 2.27
C PRO A 105 -1.47 3.05 2.29
N GLN A 106 -0.98 1.89 2.74
CA GLN A 106 -1.76 0.64 2.71
C GLN A 106 -2.87 0.60 3.77
N ILE A 107 -2.64 1.12 4.98
CA ILE A 107 -3.65 1.14 6.05
C ILE A 107 -4.97 1.80 5.59
N PRO A 108 -4.99 3.04 5.07
CA PRO A 108 -6.23 3.66 4.62
C PRO A 108 -6.86 2.92 3.43
N ALA A 109 -6.07 2.33 2.52
CA ALA A 109 -6.61 1.53 1.42
C ALA A 109 -7.29 0.25 1.90
N LEU A 110 -6.71 -0.46 2.87
CA LEU A 110 -7.32 -1.64 3.49
C LEU A 110 -8.60 -1.27 4.26
N LEU A 111 -8.58 -0.18 5.02
CA LEU A 111 -9.81 0.33 5.66
C LEU A 111 -10.89 0.66 4.63
N SER A 112 -10.50 1.17 3.46
CA SER A 112 -11.45 1.45 2.38
C SER A 112 -12.08 0.17 1.81
N THR A 113 -11.34 -0.95 1.73
CA THR A 113 -11.93 -2.27 1.38
C THR A 113 -12.95 -2.74 2.41
N PHE A 114 -12.72 -2.50 3.71
CA PHE A 114 -13.73 -2.78 4.74
C PHE A 114 -14.98 -1.93 4.56
N VAL A 115 -14.82 -0.63 4.32
CA VAL A 115 -15.95 0.29 4.13
C VAL A 115 -16.73 -0.05 2.85
N PHE A 116 -16.07 -0.53 1.79
CA PHE A 116 -16.70 -1.05 0.59
C PHE A 116 -17.53 -2.32 0.85
N MET A 117 -16.98 -3.25 1.63
CA MET A 117 -17.67 -4.48 2.03
C MET A 117 -19.03 -4.20 2.69
N PHE A 118 -19.12 -3.14 3.50
CA PHE A 118 -20.36 -2.73 4.17
C PHE A 118 -21.30 -1.86 3.34
N GLY A 119 -20.90 -1.43 2.14
CA GLY A 119 -21.82 -0.76 1.20
C GLY A 119 -21.34 0.57 0.62
N ALA A 120 -20.13 1.07 0.94
CA ALA A 120 -19.65 2.27 0.24
C ALA A 120 -19.50 2.06 -1.26
N SER A 121 -19.52 3.15 -2.03
CA SER A 121 -19.35 3.09 -3.48
C SER A 121 -17.99 2.51 -3.90
N ILE A 122 -17.99 1.65 -4.93
CA ILE A 122 -16.78 1.04 -5.51
C ILE A 122 -15.74 2.07 -5.97
N TRP A 123 -16.20 3.27 -6.36
CA TRP A 123 -15.32 4.34 -6.81
C TRP A 123 -14.39 4.80 -5.69
N THR A 124 -14.90 4.90 -4.47
CA THR A 124 -14.11 5.37 -3.32
C THR A 124 -12.93 4.44 -3.01
N VAL A 125 -13.20 3.14 -2.94
CA VAL A 125 -12.18 2.12 -2.68
C VAL A 125 -11.21 1.96 -3.84
N SER A 126 -11.69 2.03 -5.07
CA SER A 126 -10.84 1.96 -6.27
C SER A 126 -9.87 3.14 -6.30
N THR A 127 -10.33 4.35 -5.96
CA THR A 127 -9.48 5.53 -5.86
C THR A 127 -8.47 5.42 -4.71
N ALA A 128 -8.88 4.95 -3.53
CA ALA A 128 -7.97 4.72 -2.40
C ALA A 128 -6.85 3.73 -2.76
N ILE A 129 -7.20 2.63 -3.43
CA ILE A 129 -6.24 1.61 -3.88
C ILE A 129 -5.34 2.15 -4.99
N ALA A 130 -5.86 2.96 -5.91
CA ALA A 130 -5.05 3.60 -6.94
C ALA A 130 -3.97 4.49 -6.30
N PHE A 131 -4.34 5.37 -5.36
CA PHE A 131 -3.37 6.21 -4.65
C PHE A 131 -2.35 5.39 -3.86
N CYS A 132 -2.81 4.36 -3.15
CA CYS A 132 -1.92 3.46 -2.44
C CYS A 132 -0.93 2.77 -3.39
N SER A 133 -1.42 2.21 -4.50
CA SER A 133 -0.60 1.49 -5.48
C SER A 133 0.45 2.41 -6.11
N VAL A 134 0.06 3.61 -6.52
CA VAL A 134 0.98 4.63 -7.04
C VAL A 134 2.03 4.98 -5.99
N GLY A 135 1.63 5.20 -4.73
CA GLY A 135 2.53 5.49 -3.63
C GLY A 135 3.54 4.37 -3.36
N VAL A 136 3.08 3.12 -3.31
CA VAL A 136 3.93 1.94 -3.09
C VAL A 136 4.91 1.75 -4.25
N VAL A 137 4.44 1.89 -5.50
CA VAL A 137 5.32 1.82 -6.69
C VAL A 137 6.35 2.93 -6.66
N ALA A 138 5.97 4.16 -6.34
CA ALA A 138 6.90 5.28 -6.24
C ALA A 138 7.96 5.05 -5.13
N GLN A 139 7.57 4.47 -3.99
CA GLN A 139 8.50 4.10 -2.93
C GLN A 139 9.45 2.97 -3.38
N ALA A 140 8.94 1.97 -4.11
CA ALA A 140 9.70 0.85 -4.64
C ALA A 140 10.78 1.30 -5.63
N LEU A 141 10.43 2.19 -6.56
CA LEU A 141 11.35 2.73 -7.57
C LEU A 141 12.50 3.56 -6.96
N ARG A 142 12.31 4.11 -5.76
CA ARG A 142 13.34 4.88 -5.04
C ARG A 142 14.37 4.01 -4.32
N VAL A 143 14.06 2.75 -4.03
CA VAL A 143 14.97 1.82 -3.34
C VAL A 143 16.35 1.72 -4.03
N PRO A 144 16.44 1.40 -5.34
CA PRO A 144 17.75 1.33 -6.00
C PRO A 144 18.47 2.70 -6.03
N ALA A 145 17.74 3.78 -6.34
CA ALA A 145 18.33 5.12 -6.44
C ALA A 145 18.97 5.59 -5.12
N MET A 146 18.32 5.32 -3.97
CA MET A 146 18.85 5.65 -2.64
C MET A 146 20.02 4.75 -2.22
N ALA A 147 20.14 3.54 -2.77
CA ALA A 147 21.23 2.63 -2.46
C ALA A 147 22.51 3.00 -3.22
N GLU A 148 22.35 3.45 -4.46
CA GLU A 148 23.43 3.84 -5.37
C GLU A 148 23.95 5.27 -5.10
N ASN A 149 23.06 6.20 -4.74
CA ASN A 149 23.38 7.60 -4.45
C ASN A 149 22.80 8.02 -3.08
N PRO A 150 23.47 7.64 -1.97
CA PRO A 150 22.99 7.89 -0.60
C PRO A 150 22.95 9.38 -0.22
#